data_AF-A0A7X7KBL2-F1
#
_entry.id   AF-A0A7X7KBL2-F1
#
_cell.length_a   1.000
_cell.length_b   1.000
_cell.length_c   1.000
_cell.angle_alpha   90.00
_cell.angle_beta   90.00
_cell.angle_gamma   90.00
#
_symmetry.space_group_name_H-M   'P 1'
#
loop_
_entity.id
_entity.type
_entity.pdbx_description
1 polymer ?
#
loop_
_entity_poly.entity_id
_entity_poly.type
_entity_poly.pdbx_seq_one_letter_code
_entity_poly.pdbx_strand_id
1 'polypeptide(L)'
;MQESKIELTERLRREDRWGEASKRKDEIIRLLRADGMKRAEASEEGWRRIAAEYPPLPEPEAEETTPIDAEGDSMTPTPYPASWGLLPHSAKFEDEVDWVHQNRAVVVEERPGCGVRVHWDRARRPAPSYGAISLMEFSCSNRKGFMDILARLRPAENEKDEANIQREKMSIGEIREILKQFNERRDEALLADAHQGVRDRVGVTVDDWARRFGLTVPKDAQAALETLVAELVHVCGAVSDVESAENDASSAGA
;
A
#
# COMPACT_ATOMS: atom_id res chain seq x y z
N MET A 1 -13.88 7.95 50.88
CA MET A 1 -13.77 6.67 50.13
C MET A 1 -12.34 6.60 49.61
N GLN A 2 -11.65 5.46 49.73
CA GLN A 2 -10.34 5.28 49.08
C GLN A 2 -10.62 5.00 47.60
N GLU A 3 -10.26 5.94 46.72
CA GLU A 3 -10.37 5.72 45.26
C GLU A 3 -9.58 4.45 44.87
N SER A 4 -10.13 3.64 43.97
CA SER A 4 -9.46 2.43 43.53
C SER A 4 -8.20 2.78 42.73
N LYS A 5 -7.20 1.89 42.70
CA LYS A 5 -5.94 2.13 41.94
C LYS A 5 -6.21 2.43 40.46
N ILE A 6 -7.28 1.85 39.92
CA ILE A 6 -7.72 2.03 38.54
C ILE A 6 -8.33 3.43 38.37
N GLU A 7 -9.26 3.82 39.25
CA GLU A 7 -9.87 5.16 39.25
C GLU A 7 -8.82 6.27 39.38
N LEU A 8 -7.84 6.11 40.29
CA LEU A 8 -6.73 7.06 40.46
C LEU A 8 -5.90 7.18 39.18
N THR A 9 -5.62 6.06 38.50
CA THR A 9 -4.83 6.06 37.26
C THR A 9 -5.61 6.72 36.12
N GLU A 10 -6.90 6.43 36.00
CA GLU A 10 -7.77 7.02 34.97
C GLU A 10 -7.97 8.52 35.20
N ARG A 11 -8.16 8.93 36.46
CA ARG A 11 -8.24 10.34 36.86
C ARG A 11 -6.96 11.09 36.53
N LEU A 12 -5.80 10.57 36.93
CA LEU A 12 -4.51 11.21 36.63
C LEU A 12 -4.20 11.28 35.13
N ARG A 13 -4.71 10.34 34.33
CA ARG A 13 -4.61 10.41 32.86
C ARG A 13 -5.53 11.48 32.29
N ARG A 14 -6.76 11.61 32.81
CA ARG A 14 -7.70 12.67 32.43
C ARG A 14 -7.18 14.06 32.78
N GLU A 15 -6.49 14.18 33.91
CA GLU A 15 -5.84 15.41 34.37
C GLU A 15 -4.48 15.68 33.70
N ASP A 16 -4.00 14.83 32.78
CA ASP A 16 -2.65 14.87 32.16
C ASP A 16 -1.46 14.89 33.15
N ARG A 17 -1.69 14.48 34.40
CA ARG A 17 -0.69 14.44 35.49
C ARG A 17 -0.05 13.07 35.66
N TRP A 18 -0.49 12.08 34.87
CA TRP A 18 -0.02 10.69 34.98
C TRP A 18 1.49 10.53 34.72
N GLY A 19 2.07 11.32 33.81
CA GLY A 19 3.49 11.25 33.48
C GLY A 19 4.40 11.57 34.67
N GLU A 20 4.03 12.56 35.48
CA GLU A 20 4.75 12.96 36.69
C GLU A 20 4.46 12.02 37.86
N ALA A 21 3.18 11.68 38.05
CA ALA A 21 2.74 10.79 39.12
C ALA A 21 3.34 9.37 38.99
N SER A 22 3.47 8.83 37.77
CA SER A 22 4.07 7.51 37.55
C SER A 22 5.56 7.50 37.91
N LYS A 23 6.33 8.53 37.52
CA LYS A 23 7.75 8.64 37.88
C LYS A 23 7.92 8.76 39.39
N ARG A 24 7.08 9.59 40.02
CA ARG A 24 7.12 9.80 41.47
C ARG A 24 6.79 8.53 42.25
N LYS A 25 5.82 7.75 41.77
CA LYS A 25 5.46 6.45 42.32
C LYS A 25 6.63 5.47 42.26
N ASP A 26 7.32 5.41 41.13
CA ASP A 26 8.45 4.49 40.94
C ASP A 26 9.65 4.87 41.84
N GLU A 27 9.88 6.16 42.07
CA GLU A 27 10.86 6.65 43.05
C GLU A 27 10.50 6.24 44.49
N ILE A 28 9.24 6.42 44.89
CA ILE A 28 8.75 6.04 46.22
C ILE A 28 8.90 4.53 46.44
N ILE A 29 8.51 3.72 45.47
CA ILE A 29 8.66 2.26 45.53
C ILE A 29 10.14 1.88 45.62
N ARG A 30 11.01 2.55 44.88
CA ARG A 30 12.46 2.30 44.91
C ARG A 30 13.06 2.59 46.29
N LEU A 31 12.66 3.70 46.92
CA LEU A 31 13.11 4.07 48.26
C LEU A 31 12.61 3.09 49.32
N LEU A 32 11.33 2.74 49.30
CA LEU A 32 10.74 1.78 50.24
C LEU A 32 11.36 0.38 50.13
N ARG A 33 11.75 -0.02 48.92
CA ARG A 33 12.48 -1.29 48.70
C ARG A 33 13.94 -1.22 49.17
N ALA A 34 14.58 -0.05 49.10
CA ALA A 34 15.92 0.15 49.66
C ALA A 34 15.90 0.08 51.20
N ASP A 35 14.82 0.52 51.82
CA ASP A 35 14.57 0.43 53.27
C ASP A 35 14.13 -0.98 53.74
N GLY A 36 14.21 -1.99 52.86
CA GLY A 36 13.96 -3.39 53.19
C GLY A 36 12.49 -3.83 53.18
N MET A 37 11.57 -2.98 52.71
CA MET A 37 10.14 -3.32 52.64
C MET A 37 9.86 -4.33 51.53
N LYS A 38 8.90 -5.25 51.77
CA LYS A 38 8.51 -6.26 50.77
C LYS A 38 7.86 -5.57 49.57
N ARG A 39 8.08 -6.13 48.37
CA ARG A 39 7.62 -5.55 47.10
C ARG A 39 6.12 -5.21 47.07
N ALA A 40 5.28 -6.05 47.68
CA ALA A 40 3.83 -5.83 47.73
C ALA A 40 3.46 -4.63 48.62
N GLU A 41 4.01 -4.59 49.83
CA GLU A 41 3.83 -3.49 50.80
C GLU A 41 4.37 -2.17 50.26
N ALA A 42 5.56 -2.18 49.65
CA ALA A 42 6.14 -1.00 49.02
C ALA A 42 5.28 -0.47 47.86
N SER A 43 4.63 -1.37 47.11
CA SER A 43 3.73 -0.98 46.03
C SER A 43 2.44 -0.36 46.56
N GLU A 44 1.84 -0.93 47.62
CA GLU A 44 0.63 -0.38 48.22
C GLU A 44 0.89 0.97 48.87
N GLU A 45 1.99 1.10 49.58
CA GLU A 45 2.44 2.35 50.17
C GLU A 45 2.74 3.41 49.11
N GLY A 46 3.37 3.02 47.99
CA GLY A 46 3.59 3.90 46.84
C GLY A 46 2.29 4.45 46.26
N TRP A 47 1.28 3.60 46.09
CA TRP A 47 -0.04 4.04 45.64
C TRP A 47 -0.74 4.95 46.64
N ARG A 48 -0.64 4.65 47.94
CA ARG A 48 -1.21 5.47 49.01
C ARG A 48 -0.61 6.87 49.05
N ARG A 49 0.72 6.99 48.87
CA ARG A 49 1.39 8.29 48.84
C ARG A 49 1.03 9.09 47.59
N ILE A 50 0.89 8.45 46.43
CA ILE A 50 0.45 9.13 45.21
C ILE A 50 -0.99 9.64 45.33
N ALA A 51 -1.90 8.86 45.92
CA ALA A 51 -3.27 9.32 46.18
C ALA A 51 -3.29 10.56 47.11
N ALA A 52 -2.38 10.62 48.09
CA ALA A 52 -2.27 11.76 49.00
C ALA A 52 -1.59 12.98 48.36
N GLU A 53 -0.59 12.78 47.51
CA GLU A 53 0.18 13.84 46.83
C GLU A 53 -0.60 14.46 45.65
N TYR A 54 -1.52 13.70 45.05
CA TYR A 54 -2.37 14.14 43.95
C TYR A 54 -3.85 14.06 44.35
N PRO A 55 -4.32 14.91 45.28
CA PRO A 55 -5.74 14.97 45.61
C PRO A 55 -6.55 15.34 44.35
N PRO A 56 -7.83 14.91 44.27
CA PRO A 56 -8.71 15.29 43.17
C PRO A 56 -8.76 16.81 43.09
N LEU A 57 -8.52 17.36 41.90
CA LEU A 57 -8.80 18.77 41.66
C LEU A 57 -10.29 19.00 41.91
N PRO A 58 -10.70 20.16 42.44
CA PRO A 58 -12.11 20.49 42.53
C PRO A 58 -12.71 20.32 41.14
N GLU A 59 -13.64 19.38 41.00
CA GLU A 59 -14.44 19.26 39.79
C GLU A 59 -15.04 20.64 39.54
N PRO A 60 -14.96 21.19 38.31
CA PRO A 60 -15.78 22.35 38.00
C PRO A 60 -17.20 21.94 38.35
N GLU A 61 -17.85 22.70 39.24
CA GLU A 61 -19.25 22.48 39.60
C GLU A 61 -20.01 22.20 38.32
N ALA A 62 -20.60 21.01 38.25
CA ALA A 62 -21.48 20.64 37.17
C ALA A 62 -22.61 21.64 37.17
N GLU A 63 -22.51 22.67 36.34
CA GLU A 63 -23.66 23.43 35.90
C GLU A 63 -24.62 22.41 35.31
N GLU A 64 -25.70 22.21 36.05
CA GLU A 64 -26.86 21.45 35.65
C GLU A 64 -27.18 21.80 34.20
N THR A 65 -27.25 20.79 33.34
CA THR A 65 -27.79 20.92 31.99
C THR A 65 -29.25 21.35 32.08
N THR A 66 -29.49 22.65 32.18
CA THR A 66 -30.76 23.24 31.78
C THR A 66 -30.87 23.08 30.26
N PRO A 67 -32.02 22.63 29.72
CA PRO A 67 -32.24 22.70 28.29
C PRO A 67 -32.25 24.17 27.92
N ILE A 68 -31.19 24.63 27.24
CA ILE A 68 -31.14 25.98 26.70
C ILE A 68 -32.07 25.98 25.50
N ASP A 69 -33.29 26.45 25.77
CA ASP A 69 -34.19 26.98 24.76
C ASP A 69 -33.42 27.97 23.88
N ALA A 70 -33.74 27.90 22.60
CA ALA A 70 -33.29 28.83 21.60
C ALA A 70 -33.46 30.29 22.05
N GLU A 71 -32.52 31.12 21.60
CA GLU A 71 -32.48 32.60 21.66
C GLU A 71 -31.50 33.18 22.70
N GLY A 72 -30.48 33.86 22.19
CA GLY A 72 -29.70 34.82 22.98
C GLY A 72 -28.18 34.64 22.92
N ASP A 73 -27.58 35.09 21.81
CA ASP A 73 -26.36 35.90 21.81
C ASP A 73 -25.28 35.57 22.86
N SER A 74 -24.56 34.46 22.69
CA SER A 74 -23.31 34.19 23.40
C SER A 74 -22.13 34.38 22.45
N MET A 75 -21.51 35.56 22.59
CA MET A 75 -20.31 36.01 21.91
C MET A 75 -19.06 35.24 22.39
N THR A 76 -18.97 33.94 22.10
CA THR A 76 -17.68 33.26 21.95
C THR A 76 -17.44 33.12 20.45
N PRO A 77 -16.34 33.65 19.88
CA PRO A 77 -16.05 33.46 18.47
C PRO A 77 -15.93 31.96 18.23
N THR A 78 -16.90 31.36 17.54
CA THR A 78 -16.75 30.01 17.04
C THR A 78 -15.47 30.00 16.20
N PRO A 79 -14.55 29.05 16.40
CA PRO A 79 -13.26 29.07 15.69
C PRO A 79 -13.43 28.87 14.17
N TYR A 80 -14.64 28.56 13.71
CA TYR A 80 -15.03 28.27 12.34
C TYR A 80 -16.06 29.29 11.81
N PRO A 81 -16.30 29.34 10.48
CA PRO A 81 -17.11 30.37 9.84
C PRO A 81 -18.58 30.30 10.28
N ALA A 82 -19.20 31.45 10.52
CA ALA A 82 -20.61 31.55 10.91
C ALA A 82 -21.56 30.91 9.88
N SER A 83 -21.14 30.80 8.62
CA SER A 83 -21.91 30.17 7.53
C SER A 83 -22.14 28.67 7.75
N TRP A 84 -21.40 28.01 8.64
CA TRP A 84 -21.58 26.59 8.93
C TRP A 84 -22.73 26.33 9.91
N GLY A 85 -23.17 27.35 10.64
CA GLY A 85 -24.18 27.21 11.69
C GLY A 85 -23.68 26.35 12.86
N LEU A 86 -24.64 25.81 13.64
CA LEU A 86 -24.34 24.90 14.74
C LEU A 86 -24.06 23.49 14.20
N LEU A 87 -22.87 22.99 14.49
CA LEU A 87 -22.48 21.63 14.13
C LEU A 87 -23.02 20.62 15.16
N PRO A 88 -23.31 19.37 14.76
CA PRO A 88 -23.62 18.32 15.72
C PRO A 88 -22.38 17.93 16.54
N HIS A 89 -22.59 17.34 17.72
CA HIS A 89 -21.50 16.92 18.61
C HIS A 89 -20.59 15.88 17.94
N SER A 90 -21.18 14.89 17.28
CA SER A 90 -20.47 13.83 16.56
C SER A 90 -21.20 13.45 15.27
N ALA A 91 -20.45 12.94 14.30
CA ALA A 91 -20.94 12.29 13.10
C ALA A 91 -20.35 10.88 13.02
N LYS A 92 -20.55 10.16 11.91
CA LYS A 92 -19.84 8.90 11.69
C LYS A 92 -18.35 9.19 11.58
N PHE A 93 -17.54 8.42 12.30
CA PHE A 93 -16.09 8.62 12.33
C PHE A 93 -15.45 8.57 10.93
N GLU A 94 -15.96 7.72 10.04
CA GLU A 94 -15.54 7.64 8.63
C GLU A 94 -15.78 8.97 7.89
N ASP A 95 -16.94 9.59 8.08
CA ASP A 95 -17.29 10.87 7.45
C ASP A 95 -16.41 12.02 7.98
N GLU A 96 -16.10 12.00 9.28
CA GLU A 96 -15.20 12.96 9.91
C GLU A 96 -13.76 12.83 9.38
N VAL A 97 -13.24 11.60 9.32
CA VAL A 97 -11.91 11.31 8.79
C VAL A 97 -11.80 11.69 7.31
N ASP A 98 -12.81 11.34 6.52
CA ASP A 98 -12.88 11.68 5.10
C ASP A 98 -12.94 13.18 4.87
N TRP A 99 -13.73 13.90 5.68
CA TRP A 99 -13.76 15.34 5.64
C TRP A 99 -12.39 15.95 5.92
N VAL A 100 -11.69 15.50 6.97
CA VAL A 100 -10.34 15.98 7.30
C VAL A 100 -9.37 15.69 6.17
N HIS A 101 -9.37 14.48 5.62
CA HIS A 101 -8.49 14.09 4.52
C HIS A 101 -8.66 14.98 3.28
N GLN A 102 -9.90 15.30 2.92
CA GLN A 102 -10.23 16.12 1.74
C GLN A 102 -9.92 17.61 1.94
N ASN A 103 -10.03 18.13 3.16
CA ASN A 103 -9.92 19.56 3.44
C ASN A 103 -8.56 19.99 3.97
N ARG A 104 -7.74 19.08 4.53
CA ARG A 104 -6.46 19.45 5.17
C ARG A 104 -5.55 20.24 4.24
N ALA A 105 -5.42 19.84 2.98
CA ALA A 105 -4.51 20.48 2.03
C ALA A 105 -4.89 21.94 1.69
N VAL A 106 -6.17 22.30 1.82
CA VAL A 106 -6.66 23.65 1.50
C VAL A 106 -6.85 24.52 2.74
N VAL A 107 -7.18 23.89 3.87
CA VAL A 107 -7.43 24.56 5.15
C VAL A 107 -6.13 24.82 5.91
N VAL A 108 -5.14 23.94 5.83
CA VAL A 108 -3.93 24.02 6.66
C VAL A 108 -2.79 24.72 5.92
N GLU A 109 -2.30 25.82 6.49
CA GLU A 109 -1.09 26.53 6.06
C GLU A 109 0.05 26.22 7.04
N GLU A 110 1.08 25.53 6.54
CA GLU A 110 2.31 25.24 7.29
C GLU A 110 3.28 26.41 7.12
N ARG A 111 3.69 27.05 8.22
CA ARG A 111 4.57 28.22 8.23
C ARG A 111 6.01 27.84 8.55
N PRO A 112 7.00 28.58 8.02
CA PRO A 112 8.39 28.41 8.41
C PRO A 112 8.53 28.60 9.93
N GLY A 113 9.13 27.62 10.61
CA GLY A 113 9.25 27.61 12.08
C GLY A 113 8.22 26.75 12.82
N CYS A 114 7.63 25.74 12.17
CA CYS A 114 6.69 24.77 12.77
C CYS A 114 5.34 25.34 13.24
N GLY A 115 4.97 26.55 12.82
CA GLY A 115 3.65 27.11 13.07
C GLY A 115 2.61 26.55 12.10
N VAL A 116 1.46 26.11 12.61
CA VAL A 116 0.33 25.70 11.78
C VAL A 116 -0.80 26.74 11.92
N ARG A 117 -1.34 27.21 10.79
CA ARG A 117 -2.54 28.04 10.76
C ARG A 117 -3.65 27.32 10.01
N VAL A 118 -4.81 27.22 10.65
CA VAL A 118 -6.01 26.58 10.09
C VAL A 118 -6.94 27.68 9.57
N HIS A 119 -7.21 27.69 8.27
CA HIS A 119 -8.10 28.63 7.59
C HIS A 119 -9.43 27.95 7.27
N TRP A 120 -10.36 27.96 8.22
CA TRP A 120 -11.62 27.25 8.08
C TRP A 120 -12.49 27.74 6.91
N ASP A 121 -12.38 29.02 6.53
CA ASP A 121 -13.07 29.59 5.36
C ASP A 121 -12.68 28.92 4.03
N ARG A 122 -11.55 28.21 3.98
CA ARG A 122 -11.09 27.49 2.78
C ARG A 122 -11.64 26.08 2.67
N ALA A 123 -12.41 25.60 3.65
CA ALA A 123 -12.98 24.26 3.57
C ALA A 123 -14.00 24.19 2.42
N ARG A 124 -14.00 23.08 1.69
CA ARG A 124 -14.88 22.84 0.54
C ARG A 124 -16.33 22.61 0.94
N ARG A 125 -16.55 22.17 2.17
CA ARG A 125 -17.86 21.90 2.78
C ARG A 125 -17.78 22.11 4.29
N PRO A 126 -18.89 22.45 4.96
CA PRO A 126 -18.94 22.53 6.42
C PRO A 126 -18.44 21.25 7.07
N ALA A 127 -17.83 21.36 8.25
CA ALA A 127 -17.45 20.18 9.02
C ALA A 127 -18.71 19.37 9.39
N PRO A 128 -18.65 18.03 9.35
CA PRO A 128 -19.82 17.20 9.67
C PRO A 128 -20.16 17.21 11.16
N SER A 129 -19.23 17.59 12.04
CA SER A 129 -19.39 17.62 13.50
C SER A 129 -18.28 18.44 14.18
N TYR A 130 -18.44 18.70 15.49
CA TYR A 130 -17.34 19.17 16.33
C TYR A 130 -16.18 18.16 16.42
N GLY A 131 -16.47 16.85 16.36
CA GLY A 131 -15.46 15.79 16.29
C GLY A 131 -14.51 15.94 15.09
N ALA A 132 -15.02 16.32 13.92
CA ALA A 132 -14.19 16.57 12.73
C ALA A 132 -13.25 17.77 12.90
N ILE A 133 -13.65 18.80 13.66
CA ILE A 133 -12.80 19.95 13.98
C ILE A 133 -11.64 19.51 14.87
N SER A 134 -11.92 18.78 15.95
CA SER A 134 -10.89 18.22 16.83
C SER A 134 -9.95 17.26 16.09
N LEU A 135 -10.48 16.47 15.15
CA LEU A 135 -9.69 15.57 14.32
C LEU A 135 -8.77 16.33 13.34
N MET A 136 -9.22 17.47 12.80
CA MET A 136 -8.39 18.35 11.98
C MET A 136 -7.23 18.93 12.79
N GLU A 137 -7.49 19.40 14.02
CA GLU A 137 -6.46 19.88 14.94
C GLU A 137 -5.45 18.78 15.29
N PHE A 138 -5.94 17.57 15.58
CA PHE A 138 -5.09 16.39 15.77
C PHE A 138 -4.23 16.11 14.53
N SER A 139 -4.78 16.21 13.33
CA SER A 139 -4.02 16.01 12.07
C SER A 139 -2.95 17.08 11.81
N CYS A 140 -3.10 18.26 12.41
CA CYS A 140 -2.12 19.33 12.37
C CYS A 140 -0.94 19.03 13.31
N SER A 141 -1.22 18.58 14.54
CA SER A 141 -0.19 18.26 15.53
C SER A 141 0.47 16.90 15.31
N ASN A 142 -0.26 15.92 14.77
CA ASN A 142 0.22 14.56 14.55
C ASN A 142 -0.22 14.01 13.18
N ARG A 143 0.40 14.53 12.13
CA ARG A 143 0.14 14.08 10.75
C ARG A 143 0.35 12.58 10.58
N LYS A 144 1.41 12.02 11.18
CA LYS A 144 1.70 10.58 11.08
C LYS A 144 0.57 9.75 11.68
N GLY A 145 0.14 10.06 12.90
CA GLY A 145 -0.96 9.35 13.56
C GLY A 145 -2.27 9.47 12.80
N PHE A 146 -2.56 10.63 12.20
CA PHE A 146 -3.73 10.78 11.32
C PHE A 146 -3.63 9.91 10.06
N MET A 147 -2.47 9.85 9.40
CA MET A 147 -2.28 8.97 8.24
C MET A 147 -2.38 7.49 8.60
N ASP A 148 -1.95 7.09 9.80
CA ASP A 148 -2.11 5.72 10.30
C ASP A 148 -3.59 5.36 10.51
N ILE A 149 -4.41 6.30 11.00
CA ILE A 149 -5.86 6.14 11.11
C ILE A 149 -6.50 6.00 9.73
N LEU A 150 -6.11 6.85 8.77
CA LEU A 150 -6.59 6.77 7.40
C LEU A 150 -6.27 5.43 6.74
N ALA A 151 -5.04 4.93 6.90
CA ALA A 151 -4.63 3.64 6.34
C ALA A 151 -5.40 2.45 6.95
N ARG A 152 -5.87 2.56 8.19
CA ARG A 152 -6.68 1.53 8.85
C ARG A 152 -8.14 1.55 8.41
N LEU A 153 -8.70 2.73 8.18
CA LEU A 153 -10.09 2.89 7.71
C LEU A 153 -10.22 2.64 6.22
N ARG A 154 -9.16 2.94 5.46
CA ARG A 154 -9.01 2.61 4.06
C ARG A 154 -7.86 1.62 3.95
N PRO A 155 -8.03 0.37 4.44
CA PRO A 155 -7.07 -0.66 4.10
C PRO A 155 -7.07 -0.71 2.59
N ALA A 156 -5.90 -0.45 2.00
CA ALA A 156 -5.76 -0.60 0.57
C ALA A 156 -6.25 -2.01 0.21
N GLU A 157 -7.01 -2.16 -0.89
CA GLU A 157 -7.57 -3.44 -1.36
C GLU A 157 -6.49 -4.50 -1.66
N ASN A 158 -5.23 -4.16 -1.40
CA ASN A 158 -3.99 -4.93 -1.44
C ASN A 158 -4.09 -6.41 -1.09
N GLU A 159 -4.81 -6.88 -0.07
CA GLU A 159 -4.83 -8.34 0.19
C GLU A 159 -5.61 -9.13 -0.87
N LYS A 160 -6.73 -8.58 -1.35
CA LYS A 160 -7.49 -9.19 -2.45
C LYS A 160 -6.79 -8.94 -3.78
N ASP A 161 -6.21 -7.76 -3.95
CA ASP A 161 -5.48 -7.39 -5.16
C ASP A 161 -4.19 -8.20 -5.31
N GLU A 162 -3.42 -8.42 -4.24
CA GLU A 162 -2.23 -9.26 -4.28
C GLU A 162 -2.59 -10.70 -4.62
N ALA A 163 -3.64 -11.26 -4.01
CA ALA A 163 -4.12 -12.60 -4.35
C ALA A 163 -4.59 -12.70 -5.82
N ASN A 164 -5.28 -11.68 -6.33
CA ASN A 164 -5.71 -11.61 -7.73
C ASN A 164 -4.52 -11.46 -8.68
N ILE A 165 -3.58 -10.56 -8.37
CA ILE A 165 -2.34 -10.34 -9.12
C ILE A 165 -1.52 -11.63 -9.21
N GLN A 166 -1.44 -12.42 -8.13
CA GLN A 166 -0.72 -13.69 -8.15
C GLN A 166 -1.42 -14.73 -9.02
N ARG A 167 -2.75 -14.82 -8.98
CA ARG A 167 -3.51 -15.70 -9.90
C ARG A 167 -3.32 -15.28 -11.35
N GLU A 168 -3.42 -13.99 -11.64
CA GLU A 168 -3.23 -13.46 -13.00
C GLU A 168 -1.81 -13.72 -13.50
N LYS A 169 -0.78 -13.56 -12.66
CA LYS A 169 0.60 -13.90 -13.02
C LYS A 169 0.76 -15.38 -13.37
N MET A 170 0.13 -16.28 -12.61
CA MET A 170 0.13 -17.72 -12.94
C MET A 170 -0.56 -17.98 -14.29
N SER A 171 -1.75 -17.42 -14.50
CA SER A 171 -2.48 -17.56 -15.77
C SER A 171 -1.72 -16.97 -16.97
N ILE A 172 -1.04 -15.83 -16.80
CA ILE A 172 -0.18 -15.25 -17.85
C ILE A 172 1.01 -16.17 -18.14
N GLY A 173 1.59 -16.79 -17.10
CA GLY A 173 2.65 -17.80 -17.26
C GLY A 173 2.19 -18.99 -18.11
N GLU A 174 1.01 -19.53 -17.80
CA GLU A 174 0.39 -20.62 -18.55
C GLU A 174 0.12 -20.23 -20.01
N ILE A 175 -0.44 -19.04 -20.24
CA ILE A 175 -0.71 -18.54 -21.60
C ILE A 175 0.59 -18.38 -22.39
N ARG A 176 1.65 -17.84 -21.78
CA ARG A 176 2.97 -17.68 -22.42
C ARG A 176 3.57 -19.02 -22.81
N GLU A 177 3.44 -20.03 -21.95
CA GLU A 177 3.92 -21.38 -22.24
C GLU A 177 3.15 -22.01 -23.40
N ILE A 178 1.82 -21.85 -23.44
CA ILE A 178 1.00 -22.32 -24.57
C ILE A 178 1.42 -21.63 -25.88
N LEU A 179 1.63 -20.30 -25.84
CA LEU A 179 2.07 -19.55 -27.02
C LEU A 179 3.45 -19.99 -27.51
N LYS A 180 4.37 -20.28 -26.58
CA LYS A 180 5.69 -20.82 -26.92
C LYS A 180 5.57 -22.15 -27.65
N GLN A 181 4.80 -23.10 -27.11
CA GLN A 181 4.57 -24.39 -27.74
C GLN A 181 3.90 -24.26 -29.12
N PHE A 182 2.98 -23.30 -29.28
CA PHE A 182 2.36 -23.04 -30.57
C PHE A 182 3.36 -22.51 -31.61
N ASN A 183 4.23 -21.58 -31.20
CA ASN A 183 5.27 -21.07 -32.07
C ASN A 183 6.27 -22.16 -32.47
N GLU A 184 6.72 -22.98 -31.52
CA GLU A 184 7.62 -24.11 -31.81
C GLU A 184 7.02 -25.05 -32.87
N ARG A 185 5.76 -25.47 -32.71
CA ARG A 185 5.08 -26.31 -33.71
C ARG A 185 4.92 -25.62 -35.06
N ARG A 186 4.63 -24.32 -35.07
CA ARG A 186 4.49 -23.55 -36.31
C ARG A 186 5.83 -23.47 -37.02
N ASP A 187 6.91 -23.21 -36.30
CA ASP A 187 8.24 -23.08 -36.86
C ASP A 187 8.74 -24.45 -37.38
N GLU A 188 8.46 -25.56 -36.67
CA GLU A 188 8.66 -26.92 -37.18
C GLU A 188 7.90 -27.19 -38.48
N ALA A 189 6.62 -26.78 -38.56
CA ALA A 189 5.81 -26.96 -39.76
C ALA A 189 6.33 -26.14 -40.95
N LEU A 190 6.76 -24.90 -40.72
CA LEU A 190 7.36 -24.04 -41.74
C LEU A 190 8.69 -24.61 -42.25
N LEU A 191 9.51 -25.16 -41.35
CA LEU A 191 10.74 -25.85 -41.74
C LEU A 191 10.46 -27.09 -42.60
N ALA A 192 9.47 -27.90 -42.21
CA ALA A 192 9.07 -29.08 -42.98
C ALA A 192 8.56 -28.70 -44.39
N ASP A 193 7.73 -27.66 -44.50
CA ASP A 193 7.22 -27.18 -45.79
C ASP A 193 8.34 -26.61 -46.68
N ALA A 194 9.29 -25.87 -46.08
CA ALA A 194 10.48 -25.39 -46.79
C ALA A 194 11.35 -26.54 -47.32
N HIS A 195 11.56 -27.59 -46.51
CA HIS A 195 12.30 -28.79 -46.93
C HIS A 195 11.61 -29.48 -48.10
N GLN A 196 10.28 -29.62 -48.05
CA GLN A 196 9.52 -30.22 -49.14
C GLN A 196 9.63 -29.37 -50.42
N GLY A 197 9.50 -28.04 -50.32
CA GLY A 197 9.64 -27.15 -51.47
C GLY A 197 11.04 -27.19 -52.12
N VAL A 198 12.10 -27.40 -51.33
CA VAL A 198 13.47 -27.60 -51.87
C VAL A 198 13.55 -28.93 -52.61
N ARG A 199 13.02 -30.03 -52.04
CA ARG A 199 13.00 -31.35 -52.69
C ARG A 199 12.29 -31.29 -54.03
N ASP A 200 11.09 -30.69 -54.07
CA ASP A 200 10.31 -30.56 -55.30
C ASP A 200 11.08 -29.81 -56.40
N ARG A 201 11.77 -28.70 -56.03
CA ARG A 201 12.58 -27.93 -56.99
C ARG A 201 13.81 -28.69 -57.48
N VAL A 202 14.48 -29.43 -56.59
CA VAL A 202 15.63 -30.27 -56.96
C VAL A 202 15.17 -31.36 -57.92
N GLY A 203 14.06 -32.03 -57.64
CA GLY A 203 13.48 -33.04 -58.52
C GLY A 203 13.18 -32.50 -59.92
N VAL A 204 12.51 -31.35 -60.01
CA VAL A 204 12.24 -30.69 -61.31
C VAL A 204 13.53 -30.34 -62.05
N THR A 205 14.55 -29.87 -61.34
CA THR A 205 15.84 -29.47 -61.94
C THR A 205 16.63 -30.68 -62.45
N VAL A 206 16.64 -31.77 -61.69
CA VAL A 206 17.28 -33.04 -62.07
C VAL A 206 16.57 -33.64 -63.28
N ASP A 207 15.23 -33.61 -63.31
CA ASP A 207 14.44 -34.08 -64.44
C ASP A 207 14.72 -33.27 -65.72
N ASP A 208 14.79 -31.93 -65.62
CA ASP A 208 15.09 -31.06 -66.75
C ASP A 208 16.51 -31.30 -67.29
N TRP A 209 17.49 -31.40 -66.38
CA TRP A 209 18.86 -31.73 -66.72
C TRP A 209 18.96 -33.09 -67.41
N ALA A 210 18.34 -34.14 -66.85
CA ALA A 210 18.35 -35.48 -67.42
C ALA A 210 17.75 -35.50 -68.84
N ARG A 211 16.63 -34.81 -69.05
CA ARG A 211 16.00 -34.66 -70.38
C ARG A 211 16.92 -33.97 -71.37
N ARG A 212 17.58 -32.88 -70.97
CA ARG A 212 18.47 -32.10 -71.84
C ARG A 212 19.66 -32.91 -72.35
N PHE A 213 20.15 -33.86 -71.56
CA PHE A 213 21.29 -34.70 -71.91
C PHE A 213 20.91 -36.12 -72.36
N GLY A 214 19.61 -36.42 -72.48
CA GLY A 214 19.14 -37.76 -72.89
C GLY A 214 19.49 -38.86 -71.88
N LEU A 215 19.65 -38.50 -70.61
CA LEU A 215 19.98 -39.41 -69.52
C LEU A 215 18.71 -39.91 -68.83
N THR A 216 18.80 -41.09 -68.22
CA THR A 216 17.78 -41.59 -67.30
C THR A 216 18.39 -41.65 -65.90
N VAL A 217 17.77 -40.94 -64.96
CA VAL A 217 18.20 -40.95 -63.55
C VAL A 217 17.31 -41.94 -62.81
N PRO A 218 17.88 -42.96 -62.12
CA PRO A 218 17.10 -43.83 -61.27
C PRO A 218 16.40 -43.03 -60.17
N LYS A 219 15.11 -43.32 -59.92
CA LYS A 219 14.30 -42.60 -58.92
C LYS A 219 14.93 -42.62 -57.52
N ASP A 220 15.60 -43.71 -57.17
CA ASP A 220 16.27 -43.84 -55.87
C ASP A 220 17.46 -42.87 -55.73
N ALA A 221 18.20 -42.65 -56.82
CA ALA A 221 19.31 -41.69 -56.85
C ALA A 221 18.81 -40.24 -56.82
N GLN A 222 17.68 -39.97 -57.48
CA GLN A 222 17.01 -38.68 -57.45
C GLN A 222 16.49 -38.34 -56.04
N ALA A 223 15.79 -39.28 -55.38
CA ALA A 223 15.30 -39.10 -54.02
C ALA A 223 16.44 -38.91 -53.01
N ALA A 224 17.57 -39.62 -53.18
CA ALA A 224 18.76 -39.42 -52.35
C ALA A 224 19.36 -38.02 -52.54
N LEU A 225 19.42 -37.52 -53.78
CA LEU A 225 19.93 -36.17 -54.06
C LEU A 225 19.00 -35.08 -53.49
N GLU A 226 17.69 -35.22 -53.67
CA GLU A 226 16.68 -34.31 -53.10
C GLU A 226 16.82 -34.21 -51.58
N THR A 227 17.01 -35.35 -50.90
CA THR A 227 17.20 -35.41 -49.46
C THR A 227 18.49 -34.72 -49.03
N LEU A 228 19.63 -35.05 -49.65
CA LEU A 228 20.93 -34.46 -49.33
C LEU A 228 20.97 -32.94 -49.57
N VAL A 229 20.35 -32.46 -50.65
CA VAL A 229 20.30 -31.01 -50.94
C VAL A 229 19.39 -30.29 -49.94
N ALA A 230 18.25 -30.85 -49.56
CA ALA A 230 17.39 -30.27 -48.53
C ALA A 230 18.10 -30.19 -47.17
N GLU A 231 18.83 -31.24 -46.77
CA GLU A 231 19.64 -31.25 -45.56
C GLU A 231 20.77 -30.22 -45.60
N LEU A 232 21.47 -30.09 -46.73
CA LEU A 232 22.54 -29.12 -46.89
C LEU A 232 22.03 -27.67 -46.83
N VAL A 233 20.90 -27.38 -47.46
CA VAL A 233 20.25 -26.06 -47.38
C VAL A 233 19.84 -25.74 -45.95
N HIS A 234 19.34 -26.71 -45.20
CA HIS A 234 19.00 -26.54 -43.79
C HIS A 234 20.23 -26.24 -42.92
N VAL A 235 21.31 -27.01 -43.08
CA VAL A 235 22.57 -26.79 -42.35
C VAL A 235 23.18 -25.43 -42.69
N CYS A 236 23.21 -25.04 -43.96
CA CYS A 236 23.74 -23.74 -44.36
C CYS A 236 22.87 -22.57 -43.86
N GLY A 237 21.54 -22.72 -43.85
CA GLY A 237 20.64 -21.72 -43.28
C GLY A 237 20.84 -21.54 -41.77
N ALA A 238 20.95 -22.63 -41.02
CA ALA A 238 21.17 -22.60 -39.58
C ALA A 238 22.49 -21.90 -39.17
N VAL A 239 23.55 -22.04 -39.99
CA VAL A 239 24.83 -21.35 -39.75
C VAL A 239 24.70 -19.83 -39.91
N SER A 240 23.91 -19.36 -40.89
CA SER A 240 23.68 -17.91 -41.09
C SER A 240 22.82 -17.28 -39.99
N ASP A 241 21.88 -18.02 -39.41
CA ASP A 241 21.06 -17.52 -38.30
C ASP A 241 21.87 -17.39 -36.99
N VAL A 242 22.83 -18.29 -36.75
CA VAL A 242 23.74 -18.23 -35.59
C VAL A 242 24.70 -17.03 -35.70
N GLU A 243 25.29 -16.79 -36.87
CA GLU A 243 26.16 -15.63 -37.10
C GLU A 243 25.38 -14.29 -36.99
N SER A 244 24.10 -14.28 -37.36
CA SER A 244 23.24 -13.10 -37.22
C SER A 244 22.90 -12.82 -35.75
N ALA A 245 22.58 -13.87 -34.98
CA ALA A 245 22.27 -13.76 -33.55
C ALA A 245 23.48 -13.31 -32.70
N GLU A 246 24.70 -13.75 -33.03
CA GLU A 246 25.91 -13.28 -32.35
C GLU A 246 26.22 -11.80 -32.63
N ASN A 247 25.96 -11.32 -33.84
CA ASN A 247 26.14 -9.92 -34.21
C ASN A 247 25.14 -8.99 -33.50
N ASP A 248 23.87 -9.41 -33.40
CA ASP A 248 22.85 -8.62 -32.72
C ASP A 248 23.11 -8.53 -31.20
N ALA A 249 23.56 -9.62 -30.58
CA ALA A 249 23.95 -9.64 -29.16
C ALA A 249 25.17 -8.76 -28.86
N SER A 250 26.11 -8.64 -29.81
CA SER A 250 27.27 -7.74 -29.70
C SER A 250 26.87 -6.26 -29.82
N SER A 251 25.82 -5.95 -30.60
CA SER A 251 25.32 -4.57 -30.77
C SER A 251 24.51 -4.05 -29.59
N ALA A 252 23.84 -4.93 -28.83
CA ALA A 252 23.01 -4.55 -27.69
C ALA A 252 23.79 -4.36 -26.39
N GLY A 253 25.08 -4.71 -26.37
CA GLY A 253 25.97 -4.58 -25.21
C GLY A 253 26.92 -3.37 -25.20
N ALA A 254 26.81 -2.47 -26.18
CA ALA A 254 27.60 -1.24 -26.32
C ALA A 254 26.72 0.01 -26.16
#